data_AF-A0A8I0GZ87-F1
#
_entry.id   AF-A0A8I0GZ87-F1
#
_cell.length_a   1.000
_cell.length_b   1.000
_cell.length_c   1.000
_cell.angle_alpha   90.00
_cell.angle_beta   90.00
_cell.angle_gamma   90.00
#
_symmetry.space_group_name_H-M   'P 1'
#
loop_
_entity.id
_entity.type
_entity.pdbx_description
1 polymer ?
#
loop_
_entity_poly.entity_id
_entity_poly.type
_entity_poly.pdbx_seq_one_letter_code
_entity_poly.pdbx_strand_id
1 'polypeptide(L)'
;MTERLWGLLGPEKLATTRRTRTLDLGRVVRRFNERAVPGNGGLWFGRQAYLTALSVVVAERVTVRGQRCSNIEMANAIEAVACMIGYASNGRAADPRLRGRNKLPAGGAPSFAVARQRGFHVAQPMRMSTAQALPSLGLAHAAGSRFNAFSSSDAAVAFIDACADGAKVGRNNSVVEHLEYWADGSGLSLGSGGLRAALDPTRPLPVSACKLLQRALEEGGSLDPADRARRQNAWRWVARLQQSASAADRIDHHAGPAELDADHWHDVRAGAYLFRVRDAANAVLDCVEGILATRQGKTRLPLDGPLHQDVAVHLAQLAGHARAFLALGHGDDEANRFSRECEAGDADTLRALLRRDDHVLRLLDDGAQPGPAYTGHPPALSQDNGDPQEETGLGAYVTSLPDGCSYRLRNLYLLHMDVHGLLGPKIDASRIAGAGASA
;
A
#
# COMPACT_ATOMS: atom_id res chain seq x y z
N MET A 1 -16.35 8.74 -60.90
CA MET A 1 -16.77 8.01 -59.69
C MET A 1 -15.62 8.10 -58.70
N THR A 2 -15.73 9.00 -57.74
CA THR A 2 -14.67 9.30 -56.76
C THR A 2 -14.85 8.40 -55.56
N GLU A 3 -13.95 7.41 -55.42
CA GLU A 3 -13.85 6.54 -54.24
C GLU A 3 -13.59 7.39 -53.00
N ARG A 4 -14.54 7.37 -52.06
CA ARG A 4 -14.33 7.84 -50.69
C ARG A 4 -13.63 6.72 -49.92
N LEU A 5 -12.30 6.80 -49.80
CA LEU A 5 -11.58 6.07 -48.76
C LEU A 5 -12.06 6.60 -47.40
N TRP A 6 -12.87 5.80 -46.70
CA TRP A 6 -13.12 6.01 -45.28
C TRP A 6 -11.81 5.73 -44.54
N GLY A 7 -11.25 6.77 -43.92
CA GLY A 7 -10.04 6.66 -43.13
C GLY A 7 -10.22 5.64 -42.02
N LEU A 8 -9.35 4.62 -42.02
CA LEU A 8 -9.10 3.77 -40.87
C LEU A 8 -8.76 4.68 -39.69
N LEU A 9 -9.65 4.73 -38.70
CA LEU A 9 -9.33 5.21 -37.36
C LEU A 9 -8.05 4.47 -36.94
N GLY A 10 -6.98 5.24 -36.68
CA GLY A 10 -5.74 4.69 -36.13
C GLY A 10 -6.05 3.90 -34.85
N PRO A 11 -5.17 2.98 -34.42
CA PRO A 11 -5.46 2.11 -33.29
C PRO A 11 -5.74 2.96 -32.04
N GLU A 12 -7.02 3.15 -31.73
CA GLU A 12 -7.44 3.57 -30.42
C GLU A 12 -6.93 2.49 -29.48
N LYS A 13 -5.88 2.83 -28.72
CA LYS A 13 -5.53 2.04 -27.55
C LYS A 13 -6.70 2.23 -26.59
N LEU A 14 -7.70 1.36 -26.70
CA LEU A 14 -8.72 1.20 -25.68
C LEU A 14 -8.00 1.16 -24.34
N ALA A 15 -8.44 2.01 -23.40
CA ALA A 15 -7.86 2.05 -22.08
C ALA A 15 -7.82 0.61 -21.55
N THR A 16 -6.63 0.15 -21.17
CA THR A 16 -6.47 -1.18 -20.58
C THR A 16 -7.30 -1.21 -19.31
N THR A 17 -8.41 -1.95 -19.38
CA THR A 17 -9.35 -2.12 -18.29
C THR A 17 -8.60 -2.81 -17.13
N ARG A 18 -8.57 -2.17 -15.96
CA ARG A 18 -7.77 -2.66 -14.82
C ARG A 18 -8.42 -3.92 -14.24
N ARG A 19 -7.67 -5.02 -14.25
CA ARG A 19 -8.11 -6.32 -13.75
C ARG A 19 -8.08 -6.38 -12.21
N THR A 20 -9.07 -5.77 -11.58
CA THR A 20 -9.20 -5.62 -10.11
C THR A 20 -10.53 -6.27 -9.69
N ARG A 21 -10.49 -7.31 -8.85
CA ARG A 21 -11.66 -7.98 -8.25
C ARG A 21 -11.85 -7.53 -6.80
N THR A 22 -12.52 -6.41 -6.61
CA THR A 22 -12.79 -5.89 -5.25
C THR A 22 -13.91 -6.64 -4.52
N LEU A 23 -14.77 -7.36 -5.26
CA LEU A 23 -15.97 -8.05 -4.76
C LEU A 23 -16.92 -7.14 -3.96
N ASP A 24 -16.90 -5.84 -4.23
CA ASP A 24 -17.57 -4.79 -3.45
C ASP A 24 -17.14 -4.72 -1.97
N LEU A 25 -16.00 -5.33 -1.59
CA LEU A 25 -15.51 -5.39 -0.22
C LEU A 25 -14.55 -4.25 0.14
N GLY A 26 -14.21 -3.36 -0.80
CA GLY A 26 -13.18 -2.34 -0.60
C GLY A 26 -13.41 -1.47 0.65
N ARG A 27 -14.66 -1.12 0.94
CA ARG A 27 -15.03 -0.35 2.15
C ARG A 27 -14.81 -1.15 3.44
N VAL A 28 -15.24 -2.40 3.47
CA VAL A 28 -15.12 -3.29 4.65
C VAL A 28 -13.66 -3.61 4.92
N VAL A 29 -12.89 -3.93 3.87
CA VAL A 29 -11.45 -4.18 3.96
C VAL A 29 -10.74 -2.96 4.54
N ARG A 30 -11.04 -1.75 4.04
CA ARG A 30 -10.48 -0.51 4.58
C ARG A 30 -10.86 -0.31 6.04
N ARG A 31 -12.10 -0.63 6.44
CA ARG A 31 -12.57 -0.52 7.82
C ARG A 31 -11.80 -1.44 8.78
N PHE A 32 -11.64 -2.72 8.45
CA PHE A 32 -10.84 -3.63 9.29
C PHE A 32 -9.37 -3.25 9.34
N ASN A 33 -8.81 -2.77 8.23
CA ASN A 33 -7.46 -2.22 8.23
C ASN A 33 -7.34 -1.00 9.16
N GLU A 34 -8.32 -0.09 9.13
CA GLU A 34 -8.39 1.06 10.04
C GLU A 34 -8.45 0.63 11.51
N ARG A 35 -9.33 -0.32 11.84
CA ARG A 35 -9.49 -0.80 13.22
C ARG A 35 -8.25 -1.53 13.74
N ALA A 36 -7.49 -2.18 12.86
CA ALA A 36 -6.27 -2.89 13.24
C ALA A 36 -5.15 -1.91 13.64
N VAL A 37 -4.89 -0.88 12.83
CA VAL A 37 -3.94 0.19 13.15
C VAL A 37 -4.48 1.54 12.65
N PRO A 38 -5.17 2.31 13.52
CA PRO A 38 -5.78 3.58 13.15
C PRO A 38 -4.75 4.61 12.66
N GLY A 39 -5.11 5.39 11.65
CA GLY A 39 -4.30 6.47 11.11
C GLY A 39 -3.03 6.07 10.35
N ASN A 40 -2.49 4.87 10.51
CA ASN A 40 -1.19 4.50 9.93
C ASN A 40 -1.16 4.55 8.39
N GLY A 41 -2.30 4.32 7.74
CA GLY A 41 -2.36 4.19 6.29
C GLY A 41 -1.39 3.13 5.78
N GLY A 42 -0.69 3.42 4.68
CA GLY A 42 0.36 2.58 4.12
C GLY A 42 1.78 2.99 4.53
N LEU A 43 1.96 3.66 5.67
CA LEU A 43 3.27 4.00 6.22
C LEU A 43 3.95 2.75 6.79
N TRP A 44 5.13 2.40 6.29
CA TRP A 44 5.89 1.23 6.77
C TRP A 44 7.38 1.49 7.05
N PHE A 45 7.90 2.67 6.70
CA PHE A 45 9.24 3.14 7.07
C PHE A 45 9.27 4.67 7.18
N GLY A 46 10.14 5.22 8.01
CA GLY A 46 10.06 6.61 8.45
C GLY A 46 10.41 7.64 7.36
N ARG A 47 11.33 7.32 6.44
CA ARG A 47 11.69 8.21 5.31
C ARG A 47 10.48 8.50 4.41
N GLN A 48 9.51 7.59 4.34
CA GLN A 48 8.26 7.78 3.60
C GLN A 48 7.44 8.95 4.17
N ALA A 49 7.29 9.03 5.50
CA ALA A 49 6.63 10.14 6.17
C ALA A 49 7.42 11.45 5.98
N TYR A 50 8.74 11.39 6.17
CA TYR A 50 9.62 12.56 6.00
C TYR A 50 9.55 13.17 4.60
N LEU A 51 9.71 12.39 3.53
CA LEU A 51 9.68 12.91 2.15
C LEU A 51 8.32 13.52 1.82
N THR A 52 7.25 12.91 2.33
CA THR A 52 5.90 13.43 2.10
C THR A 52 5.67 14.74 2.87
N ALA A 53 6.04 14.81 4.14
CA ALA A 53 5.94 16.04 4.94
C ALA A 53 6.81 17.17 4.36
N LEU A 54 8.04 16.86 3.97
CA LEU A 54 8.97 17.78 3.30
C LEU A 54 8.32 18.40 2.05
N SER A 55 7.62 17.60 1.25
CA SER A 55 6.97 18.10 0.04
C SER A 55 5.86 19.10 0.32
N VAL A 56 5.09 18.94 1.41
CA VAL A 56 4.05 19.89 1.81
C VAL A 56 4.69 21.21 2.25
N VAL A 57 5.73 21.14 3.10
CA VAL A 57 6.45 22.33 3.57
C VAL A 57 7.08 23.11 2.41
N VAL A 58 7.77 22.42 1.49
CA VAL A 58 8.40 23.09 0.33
C VAL A 58 7.34 23.68 -0.59
N ALA A 59 6.25 22.95 -0.88
CA ALA A 59 5.16 23.43 -1.74
C ALA A 59 4.51 24.71 -1.19
N GLU A 60 4.30 24.78 0.12
CA GLU A 60 3.76 25.96 0.79
C GLU A 60 4.71 27.16 0.66
N ARG A 61 6.01 26.95 0.93
CA ARG A 61 7.01 28.03 0.84
C ARG A 61 7.22 28.57 -0.57
N VAL A 62 7.25 27.72 -1.60
CA VAL A 62 7.36 28.21 -2.99
C VAL A 62 6.07 28.93 -3.43
N THR A 63 4.91 28.50 -2.90
CA THR A 63 3.62 29.17 -3.15
C THR A 63 3.59 30.56 -2.55
N VAL A 64 4.09 30.73 -1.32
CA VAL A 64 4.22 32.06 -0.67
C VAL A 64 5.13 33.00 -1.48
N ARG A 65 6.16 32.46 -2.16
CA ARG A 65 7.04 33.23 -3.06
C ARG A 65 6.43 33.50 -4.44
N GLY A 66 5.18 33.12 -4.68
CA GLY A 66 4.42 33.42 -5.90
C GLY A 66 4.49 32.33 -6.98
N GLN A 67 5.17 31.21 -6.74
CA GLN A 67 5.22 30.10 -7.70
C GLN A 67 3.98 29.20 -7.57
N ARG A 68 3.32 28.91 -8.70
CA ARG A 68 2.21 27.94 -8.71
C ARG A 68 2.74 26.51 -8.75
N CYS A 69 2.70 25.83 -7.60
CA CYS A 69 2.99 24.41 -7.47
C CYS A 69 2.03 23.75 -6.48
N SER A 70 1.42 22.64 -6.89
CA SER A 70 0.61 21.83 -5.98
C SER A 70 1.46 20.89 -5.12
N ASN A 71 0.95 20.51 -3.94
CA ASN A 71 1.60 19.52 -3.08
C ASN A 71 1.90 18.21 -3.83
N ILE A 72 0.99 17.76 -4.70
CA ILE A 72 1.19 16.56 -5.53
C ILE A 72 2.39 16.71 -6.48
N GLU A 73 2.53 17.85 -7.15
CA GLU A 73 3.65 18.10 -8.07
C GLU A 73 4.98 18.13 -7.32
N MET A 74 5.03 18.82 -6.18
CA MET A 74 6.21 18.88 -5.33
C MET A 74 6.60 17.50 -4.78
N ALA A 75 5.63 16.73 -4.29
CA ALA A 75 5.84 15.38 -3.77
C ALA A 75 6.37 14.43 -4.84
N ASN A 76 5.78 14.45 -6.05
CA ASN A 76 6.28 13.66 -7.18
C ASN A 76 7.75 13.99 -7.50
N ALA A 77 8.07 15.28 -7.55
CA ALA A 77 9.39 15.75 -7.92
C ALA A 77 10.44 15.37 -6.88
N ILE A 78 10.18 15.63 -5.59
CA ILE A 78 11.08 15.29 -4.49
C ILE A 78 11.27 13.78 -4.37
N GLU A 79 10.19 12.99 -4.44
CA GLU A 79 10.28 11.52 -4.36
C GLU A 79 11.08 10.93 -5.53
N ALA A 80 10.91 11.48 -6.74
CA ALA A 80 11.68 11.05 -7.90
C ALA A 80 13.19 11.28 -7.70
N VAL A 81 13.57 12.47 -7.22
CA VAL A 81 14.98 12.82 -6.92
C VAL A 81 15.52 11.93 -5.80
N ALA A 82 14.75 11.74 -4.72
CA ALA A 82 15.11 10.85 -3.62
C ALA A 82 15.37 9.42 -4.10
N CYS A 83 14.48 8.88 -4.95
CA CYS A 83 14.67 7.55 -5.53
C CYS A 83 15.89 7.49 -6.46
N MET A 84 16.15 8.53 -7.27
CA MET A 84 17.36 8.60 -8.10
C MET A 84 18.63 8.58 -7.25
N ILE A 85 18.66 9.31 -6.13
CA ILE A 85 19.76 9.30 -5.16
C ILE A 85 19.93 7.90 -4.55
N GLY A 86 18.84 7.25 -4.13
CA GLY A 86 18.88 5.90 -3.58
C GLY A 86 19.43 4.87 -4.57
N TYR A 87 19.00 4.93 -5.84
CA TYR A 87 19.52 4.06 -6.89
C TYR A 87 20.99 4.34 -7.23
N ALA A 88 21.42 5.60 -7.23
CA ALA A 88 22.83 5.92 -7.38
C ALA A 88 23.67 5.38 -6.21
N SER A 89 23.09 5.38 -5.01
CA SER A 89 23.72 4.96 -3.76
C SER A 89 23.87 3.45 -3.61
N ASN A 90 22.96 2.67 -4.18
CA ASN A 90 22.88 1.22 -4.01
C ASN A 90 23.24 0.42 -5.28
N GLY A 91 23.85 1.07 -6.29
CA GLY A 91 24.21 0.42 -7.55
C GLY A 91 23.00 0.02 -8.41
N ARG A 92 21.89 0.74 -8.28
CA ARG A 92 20.58 0.44 -8.90
C ARG A 92 20.01 -0.94 -8.55
N ALA A 93 20.38 -1.47 -7.39
CA ALA A 93 19.78 -2.69 -6.86
C ALA A 93 18.29 -2.49 -6.56
N ALA A 94 17.51 -3.56 -6.66
CA ALA A 94 16.13 -3.54 -6.21
C ALA A 94 16.09 -3.33 -4.69
N ASP A 95 15.28 -2.37 -4.24
CA ASP A 95 15.05 -2.07 -2.82
C ASP A 95 13.57 -1.68 -2.68
N PRO A 96 12.81 -2.29 -1.75
CA PRO A 96 11.38 -1.99 -1.58
C PRO A 96 11.12 -0.51 -1.23
N ARG A 97 12.10 0.20 -0.65
CA ARG A 97 12.01 1.62 -0.33
C ARG A 97 12.20 2.53 -1.55
N LEU A 98 12.57 2.00 -2.71
CA LEU A 98 12.83 2.79 -3.92
C LEU A 98 11.81 2.50 -5.02
N ARG A 99 11.18 3.55 -5.56
CA ARG A 99 10.16 3.44 -6.62
C ARG A 99 10.73 3.84 -7.98
N GLY A 100 10.24 3.21 -9.05
CA GLY A 100 10.50 3.68 -10.42
C GLY A 100 11.83 3.27 -11.06
N ARG A 101 12.44 2.15 -10.65
CA ARG A 101 13.73 1.64 -11.17
C ARG A 101 13.87 1.71 -12.71
N ASN A 102 12.83 1.28 -13.43
CA ASN A 102 12.85 1.17 -14.88
C ASN A 102 12.49 2.48 -15.59
N LYS A 103 11.94 3.46 -14.86
CA LYS A 103 11.45 4.72 -15.41
C LYS A 103 12.40 5.88 -15.15
N LEU A 104 13.04 5.87 -13.99
CA LEU A 104 13.96 6.93 -13.59
C LEU A 104 15.29 6.79 -14.34
N PRO A 105 15.75 7.87 -15.01
CA PRO A 105 16.98 7.83 -15.78
C PRO A 105 18.21 7.59 -14.87
N ALA A 106 19.25 7.01 -15.44
CA ALA A 106 20.58 7.03 -14.84
C ALA A 106 21.27 8.34 -15.25
N GLY A 107 21.85 9.10 -14.30
CA GLY A 107 22.58 10.33 -14.61
C GLY A 107 22.32 11.47 -13.64
N GLY A 108 22.51 12.70 -14.13
CA GLY A 108 22.40 13.95 -13.37
C GLY A 108 20.98 14.28 -12.91
N ALA A 109 20.86 15.29 -12.04
CA ALA A 109 19.56 15.70 -11.50
C ALA A 109 18.66 16.32 -12.59
N PRO A 110 17.36 16.00 -12.62
CA PRO A 110 16.42 16.70 -13.47
C PRO A 110 16.19 18.13 -12.98
N SER A 111 15.81 19.03 -13.90
CA SER A 111 15.22 20.31 -13.49
C SER A 111 13.86 20.06 -12.83
N PHE A 112 13.44 20.99 -11.96
CA PHE A 112 12.14 20.88 -11.30
C PHE A 112 10.97 20.82 -12.31
N ALA A 113 11.05 21.62 -13.38
CA ALA A 113 10.04 21.65 -14.45
C ALA A 113 9.85 20.29 -15.14
N VAL A 114 10.90 19.48 -15.25
CA VAL A 114 10.83 18.12 -15.78
C VAL A 114 10.31 17.16 -14.69
N ALA A 115 10.85 17.24 -13.48
CA ALA A 115 10.53 16.33 -12.39
C ALA A 115 9.08 16.39 -11.92
N ARG A 116 8.44 17.56 -11.97
CA ARG A 116 7.04 17.77 -11.56
C ARG A 116 6.00 17.17 -12.51
N GLN A 117 6.39 16.76 -13.72
CA GLN A 117 5.45 16.28 -14.72
C GLN A 117 4.87 14.92 -14.32
N ARG A 118 3.55 14.74 -14.52
CA ARG A 118 2.81 13.50 -14.19
C ARG A 118 3.45 12.25 -14.80
N GLY A 119 4.08 12.39 -15.96
CA GLY A 119 4.72 11.32 -16.70
C GLY A 119 6.17 11.01 -16.30
N PHE A 120 6.81 11.80 -15.42
CA PHE A 120 8.24 11.62 -15.13
C PHE A 120 8.52 10.46 -14.15
N HIS A 121 7.75 10.38 -13.07
CA HIS A 121 7.92 9.37 -12.01
C HIS A 121 6.87 8.25 -12.10
N VAL A 122 6.70 7.44 -11.05
CA VAL A 122 5.72 6.35 -11.05
C VAL A 122 4.28 6.84 -10.96
N ALA A 123 3.35 6.00 -11.41
CA ALA A 123 1.92 6.25 -11.25
C ALA A 123 1.47 6.17 -9.78
N GLN A 124 2.21 5.44 -8.93
CA GLN A 124 1.88 5.15 -7.54
C GLN A 124 3.01 5.56 -6.57
N PRO A 125 3.13 6.85 -6.24
CA PRO A 125 4.23 7.35 -5.41
C PRO A 125 3.91 7.16 -3.93
N MET A 126 4.93 7.22 -3.08
CA MET A 126 4.87 7.07 -1.63
C MET A 126 3.81 7.95 -0.97
N ARG A 127 3.55 9.17 -1.49
CA ARG A 127 2.52 10.04 -0.92
C ARG A 127 1.13 9.39 -0.86
N MET A 128 0.82 8.51 -1.82
CA MET A 128 -0.53 7.93 -1.91
C MET A 128 -0.80 6.94 -0.79
N SER A 129 0.25 6.30 -0.26
CA SER A 129 0.16 5.46 0.93
C SER A 129 0.30 6.24 2.25
N THR A 130 0.88 7.44 2.25
CA THR A 130 1.08 8.26 3.47
C THR A 130 0.08 9.40 3.66
N ALA A 131 -0.81 9.66 2.69
CA ALA A 131 -1.76 10.77 2.77
C ALA A 131 -2.65 10.71 4.02
N GLN A 132 -3.09 9.52 4.43
CA GLN A 132 -3.83 9.37 5.69
C GLN A 132 -2.92 9.45 6.93
N ALA A 133 -1.67 9.02 6.80
CA ALA A 133 -0.72 8.96 7.91
C ALA A 133 -0.34 10.35 8.41
N LEU A 134 -0.06 11.29 7.51
CA LEU A 134 0.48 12.61 7.89
C LEU A 134 -0.40 13.36 8.91
N PRO A 135 -1.72 13.55 8.69
CA PRO A 135 -2.56 14.20 9.70
C PRO A 135 -2.64 13.41 11.01
N SER A 136 -2.71 12.07 10.93
CA SER A 136 -2.78 11.21 12.12
C SER A 136 -1.50 11.23 12.97
N LEU A 137 -0.38 11.62 12.37
CA LEU A 137 0.92 11.84 13.02
C LEU A 137 1.10 13.30 13.45
N GLY A 138 0.17 14.20 13.12
CA GLY A 138 0.32 15.63 13.34
C GLY A 138 1.35 16.31 12.43
N LEU A 139 1.84 15.62 11.38
CA LEU A 139 2.84 16.13 10.44
C LEU A 139 2.24 16.92 9.27
N ALA A 140 0.93 17.15 9.29
CA ALA A 140 0.23 18.06 8.40
C ALA A 140 -1.12 18.44 9.01
N HIS A 141 -1.59 19.66 8.75
CA HIS A 141 -2.99 20.00 8.94
C HIS A 141 -3.78 19.60 7.69
N ALA A 142 -4.95 18.99 7.87
CA ALA A 142 -5.81 18.58 6.79
C ALA A 142 -7.17 19.27 6.89
N ALA A 143 -7.47 20.14 5.92
CA ALA A 143 -8.81 20.73 5.76
C ALA A 143 -9.82 19.78 5.06
N GLY A 144 -9.39 18.55 4.76
CA GLY A 144 -10.19 17.52 4.09
C GLY A 144 -9.34 16.31 3.70
N SER A 145 -9.89 15.41 2.87
CA SER A 145 -9.22 14.16 2.47
C SER A 145 -8.23 14.31 1.32
N ARG A 146 -8.17 15.48 0.67
CA ARG A 146 -7.33 15.72 -0.52
C ARG A 146 -5.94 16.20 -0.11
N PHE A 147 -4.89 15.53 -0.57
CA PHE A 147 -3.50 15.87 -0.29
C PHE A 147 -3.10 17.32 -0.68
N ASN A 148 -3.68 17.88 -1.74
CA ASN A 148 -3.44 19.28 -2.14
C ASN A 148 -4.03 20.31 -1.17
N ALA A 149 -4.88 19.90 -0.23
CA ALA A 149 -5.44 20.77 0.80
C ALA A 149 -4.70 20.66 2.14
N PHE A 150 -3.54 19.98 2.16
CA PHE A 150 -2.71 19.88 3.36
C PHE A 150 -1.82 21.11 3.49
N SER A 151 -1.63 21.57 4.72
CA SER A 151 -0.64 22.59 5.08
C SER A 151 0.35 22.07 6.12
N SER A 152 1.51 22.72 6.20
CA SER A 152 2.54 22.35 7.16
C SER A 152 2.10 22.57 8.61
N SER A 153 2.65 21.76 9.52
CA SER A 153 2.51 21.92 10.97
C SER A 153 3.88 22.14 11.61
N ASP A 154 3.92 22.70 12.83
CA ASP A 154 5.17 22.88 13.58
C ASP A 154 5.88 21.55 13.84
N ALA A 155 5.11 20.49 14.10
CA ALA A 155 5.66 19.14 14.26
C ALA A 155 6.30 18.62 12.97
N ALA A 156 5.76 18.96 11.79
CA ALA A 156 6.35 18.63 10.50
C ALA A 156 7.71 19.31 10.32
N VAL A 157 7.79 20.60 10.63
CA VAL A 157 9.03 21.39 10.54
C VAL A 157 10.09 20.82 11.47
N ALA A 158 9.75 20.60 12.75
CA ALA A 158 10.66 20.00 13.72
C ALA A 158 11.14 18.60 13.29
N PHE A 159 10.25 17.77 12.73
CA PHE A 159 10.60 16.45 12.23
C PHE A 159 11.53 16.51 11.01
N ILE A 160 11.29 17.44 10.07
CA ILE A 160 12.16 17.66 8.90
C ILE A 160 13.55 18.12 9.32
N ASP A 161 13.64 19.06 10.26
CA ASP A 161 14.92 19.57 10.78
C ASP A 161 15.71 18.45 11.47
N ALA A 162 15.03 17.62 12.27
CA ALA A 162 15.64 16.45 12.89
C ALA A 162 16.10 15.39 11.87
N CYS A 163 15.36 15.21 10.76
CA CYS A 163 15.74 14.29 9.68
C CYS A 163 16.94 14.78 8.87
N ALA A 164 17.08 16.10 8.73
CA ALA A 164 18.21 16.72 8.05
C ALA A 164 19.47 16.71 8.92
N ASP A 165 19.35 16.65 10.25
CA ASP A 165 20.46 16.53 11.22
C ASP A 165 21.59 17.55 11.00
N GLY A 166 21.22 18.80 10.68
CA GLY A 166 22.17 19.87 10.38
C GLY A 166 23.00 19.66 9.10
N ALA A 167 22.60 18.73 8.23
CA ALA A 167 23.29 18.49 6.96
C ALA A 167 23.25 19.74 6.08
N LYS A 168 24.44 20.25 5.73
CA LYS A 168 24.59 21.33 4.75
C LYS A 168 24.30 20.79 3.35
N VAL A 169 23.23 21.27 2.74
CA VAL A 169 22.82 20.87 1.39
C VAL A 169 23.32 21.92 0.39
N GLY A 170 24.47 21.65 -0.21
CA GLY A 170 25.14 22.60 -1.09
C GLY A 170 25.69 23.81 -0.31
N ARG A 171 25.32 25.02 -0.75
CA ARG A 171 25.66 26.28 -0.05
C ARG A 171 24.64 26.67 1.02
N ASN A 172 23.53 25.94 1.11
CA ASN A 172 22.40 26.28 1.98
C ASN A 172 22.48 25.48 3.29
N ASN A 173 21.96 26.07 4.36
CA ASN A 173 21.95 25.42 5.68
C ASN A 173 20.74 24.50 5.88
N SER A 174 19.83 24.44 4.90
CA SER A 174 18.58 23.68 4.99
C SER A 174 18.26 22.95 3.69
N VAL A 175 17.76 21.70 3.81
CA VAL A 175 17.20 20.94 2.68
C VAL A 175 15.97 21.65 2.07
N VAL A 176 15.13 22.27 2.90
CA VAL A 176 13.92 22.98 2.44
C VAL A 176 14.31 24.13 1.52
N GLU A 177 15.15 25.06 2.00
CA GLU A 177 15.71 26.15 1.22
C GLU A 177 16.40 25.67 -0.08
N HIS A 178 17.17 24.58 -0.03
CA HIS A 178 17.79 24.03 -1.23
C HIS A 178 16.77 23.54 -2.28
N LEU A 179 15.68 22.93 -1.84
CA LEU A 179 14.59 22.49 -2.73
C LEU A 179 13.75 23.67 -3.23
N GLU A 180 13.59 24.74 -2.46
CA GLU A 180 12.99 25.99 -2.93
C GLU A 180 13.79 26.57 -4.10
N TYR A 181 15.12 26.70 -3.95
CA TYR A 181 15.97 27.19 -5.05
C TYR A 181 15.94 26.29 -6.29
N TRP A 182 15.84 24.97 -6.11
CA TRP A 182 15.66 24.05 -7.23
C TRP A 182 14.31 24.27 -7.93
N ALA A 183 13.24 24.50 -7.16
CA ALA A 183 11.93 24.83 -7.72
C ALA A 183 11.95 26.15 -8.53
N ASP A 184 12.78 27.11 -8.12
CA ASP A 184 13.05 28.37 -8.82
C ASP A 184 13.96 28.21 -10.05
N GLY A 185 14.44 27.00 -10.35
CA GLY A 185 15.23 26.69 -11.54
C GLY A 185 16.73 26.53 -11.30
N SER A 186 17.20 26.62 -10.05
CA SER A 186 18.58 26.27 -9.71
C SER A 186 18.83 24.77 -9.96
N GLY A 187 20.06 24.40 -10.32
CA GLY A 187 20.42 22.99 -10.49
C GLY A 187 20.52 22.23 -9.16
N LEU A 188 20.25 20.92 -9.20
CA LEU A 188 20.56 19.99 -8.10
C LEU A 188 21.81 19.17 -8.42
N SER A 189 22.59 18.85 -7.39
CA SER A 189 23.71 17.91 -7.50
C SER A 189 23.41 16.64 -6.70
N LEU A 190 23.00 15.57 -7.39
CA LEU A 190 22.65 14.28 -6.78
C LEU A 190 23.83 13.64 -6.03
N GLY A 191 25.07 13.95 -6.45
CA GLY A 191 26.29 13.43 -5.82
C GLY A 191 26.70 14.18 -4.55
N SER A 192 26.04 15.28 -4.19
CA SER A 192 26.40 16.03 -2.98
C SER A 192 26.07 15.23 -1.72
N GLY A 193 27.05 15.10 -0.82
CA GLY A 193 26.91 14.30 0.41
C GLY A 193 25.76 14.77 1.29
N GLY A 194 25.54 16.08 1.39
CA GLY A 194 24.43 16.66 2.16
C GLY A 194 23.05 16.35 1.58
N LEU A 195 22.87 16.49 0.25
CA LEU A 195 21.59 16.14 -0.39
C LEU A 195 21.31 14.64 -0.28
N ARG A 196 22.35 13.80 -0.43
CA ARG A 196 22.25 12.36 -0.22
C ARG A 196 21.86 12.03 1.23
N ALA A 197 22.49 12.64 2.23
CA ALA A 197 22.15 12.44 3.63
C ALA A 197 20.70 12.86 3.93
N ALA A 198 20.22 13.93 3.30
CA ALA A 198 18.90 14.48 3.51
C ALA A 198 17.78 13.71 2.78
N LEU A 199 18.01 13.19 1.57
CA LEU A 199 16.94 12.66 0.71
C LEU A 199 16.99 11.16 0.40
N ASP A 200 18.11 10.47 0.62
CA ASP A 200 18.23 9.04 0.28
C ASP A 200 17.24 8.18 1.12
N PRO A 201 16.23 7.54 0.51
CA PRO A 201 15.23 6.74 1.23
C PRO A 201 15.81 5.49 1.88
N THR A 202 16.98 5.03 1.43
CA THR A 202 17.62 3.81 1.94
C THR A 202 18.42 4.04 3.22
N ARG A 203 18.66 5.30 3.57
CA ARG A 203 19.38 5.66 4.80
C ARG A 203 18.44 5.62 6.00
N PRO A 204 18.93 5.13 7.16
CA PRO A 204 18.17 5.22 8.40
C PRO A 204 17.87 6.69 8.74
N LEU A 205 16.79 6.88 9.50
CA LEU A 205 16.51 8.17 10.12
C LEU A 205 17.54 8.44 11.25
N PRO A 206 17.92 9.71 11.47
CA PRO A 206 18.65 10.11 12.67
C PRO A 206 17.88 9.76 13.95
N VAL A 207 18.59 9.49 15.04
CA VAL A 207 17.98 9.07 16.32
C VAL A 207 16.97 10.11 16.86
N SER A 208 17.27 11.40 16.68
CA SER A 208 16.35 12.50 17.04
C SER A 208 15.04 12.42 16.25
N ALA A 209 15.12 12.18 14.94
CA ALA A 209 13.96 12.00 14.08
C ALA A 209 13.17 10.74 14.43
N CYS A 210 13.84 9.62 14.74
CA CYS A 210 13.18 8.40 15.23
C CYS A 210 12.34 8.67 16.49
N LYS A 211 12.89 9.42 17.46
CA LYS A 211 12.17 9.81 18.69
C LYS A 211 10.94 10.67 18.39
N LEU A 212 11.06 11.64 17.48
CA LEU A 212 9.93 12.48 17.08
C LEU A 212 8.85 11.67 16.36
N LEU A 213 9.23 10.74 15.47
CA LEU A 213 8.29 9.88 14.76
C LEU A 213 7.58 8.92 15.70
N GLN A 214 8.30 8.30 16.64
CA GLN A 214 7.70 7.46 17.67
C GLN A 214 6.72 8.26 18.53
N ARG A 215 7.12 9.45 18.97
CA ARG A 215 6.23 10.34 19.73
C ARG A 215 4.97 10.69 18.93
N ALA A 216 5.09 11.01 17.65
CA ALA A 216 3.94 11.28 16.77
C ALA A 216 3.01 10.07 16.61
N LEU A 217 3.57 8.86 16.53
CA LEU A 217 2.81 7.60 16.53
C LEU A 217 2.05 7.39 17.84
N GLU A 218 2.67 7.68 18.98
CA GLU A 218 2.03 7.54 20.29
C GLU A 218 0.97 8.64 20.54
N GLU A 219 1.24 9.90 20.19
CA GLU A 219 0.38 11.04 20.49
C GLU A 219 -0.88 11.13 19.62
N GLY A 220 -0.89 10.59 18.40
CA GLY A 220 -2.13 10.52 17.62
C GLY A 220 -2.71 11.87 17.21
N GLY A 221 -1.93 12.69 16.50
CA GLY A 221 -2.26 14.09 16.18
C GLY A 221 -3.72 14.37 15.85
N SER A 222 -4.28 13.75 14.80
CA SER A 222 -5.70 13.89 14.43
C SER A 222 -6.58 12.71 14.86
N LEU A 223 -6.08 11.80 15.69
CA LEU A 223 -6.83 10.62 16.13
C LEU A 223 -7.65 10.94 17.38
N ASP A 224 -8.83 10.33 17.46
CA ASP A 224 -9.59 10.34 18.70
C ASP A 224 -8.88 9.51 19.80
N PRO A 225 -9.28 9.66 21.08
CA PRO A 225 -8.63 8.94 22.17
C PRO A 225 -8.67 7.41 22.07
N ALA A 226 -9.72 6.83 21.51
CA ALA A 226 -9.88 5.38 21.41
C ALA A 226 -8.97 4.82 20.31
N ASP A 227 -8.94 5.46 19.14
CA ASP A 227 -8.06 5.10 18.03
C ASP A 227 -6.59 5.29 18.38
N ARG A 228 -6.27 6.35 19.13
CA ARG A 228 -4.92 6.55 19.68
C ARG A 228 -4.52 5.41 20.61
N ALA A 229 -5.38 5.00 21.54
CA ALA A 229 -5.10 3.89 22.45
C ALA A 229 -4.87 2.58 21.67
N ARG A 230 -5.72 2.28 20.68
CA ARG A 230 -5.54 1.13 19.77
C ARG A 230 -4.20 1.17 19.06
N ARG A 231 -3.78 2.32 18.52
CA ARG A 231 -2.47 2.44 17.86
C ARG A 231 -1.30 2.24 18.83
N GLN A 232 -1.37 2.79 20.04
CA GLN A 232 -0.37 2.59 21.08
C GLN A 232 -0.25 1.11 21.50
N ASN A 233 -1.38 0.45 21.68
CA ASN A 233 -1.48 -0.97 22.00
C ASN A 233 -0.86 -1.83 20.89
N ALA A 234 -1.21 -1.57 19.63
CA ALA A 234 -0.61 -2.24 18.48
C ALA A 234 0.91 -2.00 18.39
N TRP A 235 1.39 -0.79 18.68
CA TRP A 235 2.82 -0.48 18.71
C TRP A 235 3.57 -1.31 19.76
N ARG A 236 3.05 -1.40 20.99
CA ARG A 236 3.61 -2.24 22.05
C ARG A 236 3.59 -3.72 21.66
N TRP A 237 2.50 -4.18 21.05
CA TRP A 237 2.36 -5.56 20.61
C TRP A 237 3.40 -5.94 19.56
N VAL A 238 3.61 -5.11 18.51
CA VAL A 238 4.63 -5.39 17.49
C VAL A 238 6.05 -5.33 18.06
N ALA A 239 6.29 -4.45 19.04
CA ALA A 239 7.56 -4.41 19.76
C ALA A 239 7.84 -5.72 20.50
N ARG A 240 6.84 -6.27 21.20
CA ARG A 240 6.93 -7.56 21.89
C ARG A 240 7.13 -8.71 20.90
N LEU A 241 6.39 -8.74 19.79
CA LEU A 241 6.49 -9.76 18.73
C LEU A 241 7.89 -9.86 18.12
N GLN A 242 8.62 -8.75 18.03
CA GLN A 242 10.00 -8.73 17.53
C GLN A 242 10.99 -9.37 18.49
N GLN A 243 10.70 -9.36 19.79
CA GLN A 243 11.53 -9.97 20.82
C GLN A 243 11.19 -11.45 21.01
N SER A 244 9.90 -11.77 21.12
CA SER A 244 9.42 -13.13 21.28
C SER A 244 7.98 -13.24 20.79
N ALA A 245 7.67 -14.25 19.97
CA ALA A 245 6.30 -14.62 19.66
C ALA A 245 5.82 -15.70 20.64
N SER A 246 4.52 -15.74 20.91
CA SER A 246 3.87 -16.67 21.83
C SER A 246 2.64 -17.29 21.19
N ALA A 247 2.08 -18.33 21.82
CA ALA A 247 0.84 -18.93 21.36
C ALA A 247 -0.36 -17.95 21.40
N ALA A 248 -0.34 -16.98 22.31
CA ALA A 248 -1.39 -15.97 22.48
C ALA A 248 -1.51 -15.02 21.29
N ASP A 249 -0.47 -14.93 20.45
CA ASP A 249 -0.47 -14.09 19.25
C ASP A 249 -1.22 -14.72 18.09
N ARG A 250 -1.47 -16.03 18.12
CA ARG A 250 -2.19 -16.70 17.03
C ARG A 250 -3.59 -16.13 16.88
N ILE A 251 -4.01 -15.83 15.65
CA ILE A 251 -5.34 -15.30 15.32
C ILE A 251 -6.47 -16.18 15.86
N ASP A 252 -6.24 -17.48 16.01
CA ASP A 252 -7.24 -18.41 16.52
C ASP A 252 -7.36 -18.37 18.06
N HIS A 253 -6.44 -17.70 18.77
CA HIS A 253 -6.44 -17.61 20.23
C HIS A 253 -7.43 -16.54 20.73
N HIS A 254 -8.44 -16.95 21.49
CA HIS A 254 -9.53 -16.06 21.90
C HIS A 254 -9.06 -14.88 22.78
N ALA A 255 -8.21 -15.13 23.78
CA ALA A 255 -7.80 -14.09 24.73
C ALA A 255 -6.85 -13.05 24.15
N GLY A 256 -6.14 -13.39 23.06
CA GLY A 256 -5.18 -12.50 22.41
C GLY A 256 -3.94 -12.15 23.24
N PRO A 257 -3.09 -11.27 22.69
CA PRO A 257 -1.92 -10.73 23.37
C PRO A 257 -2.31 -9.73 24.47
N ALA A 258 -1.51 -9.62 25.52
CA ALA A 258 -1.78 -8.76 26.68
C ALA A 258 -1.76 -7.26 26.33
N GLU A 259 -1.09 -6.86 25.26
CA GLU A 259 -1.01 -5.46 24.82
C GLU A 259 -2.30 -4.95 24.18
N LEU A 260 -3.14 -5.83 23.62
CA LEU A 260 -4.38 -5.46 22.95
C LEU A 260 -5.55 -5.68 23.89
N ASP A 261 -6.45 -4.70 23.98
CA ASP A 261 -7.72 -4.91 24.66
C ASP A 261 -8.61 -5.90 23.88
N ALA A 262 -9.63 -6.44 24.55
CA ALA A 262 -10.48 -7.48 24.00
C ALA A 262 -11.21 -7.05 22.73
N ASP A 263 -11.69 -5.80 22.67
CA ASP A 263 -12.43 -5.28 21.51
C ASP A 263 -11.50 -5.08 20.32
N HIS A 264 -10.30 -4.54 20.56
CA HIS A 264 -9.28 -4.36 19.53
C HIS A 264 -8.80 -5.70 18.99
N TRP A 265 -8.55 -6.67 19.87
CA TRP A 265 -8.19 -8.02 19.43
C TRP A 265 -9.31 -8.70 18.64
N HIS A 266 -10.57 -8.53 19.06
CA HIS A 266 -11.72 -9.05 18.34
C HIS A 266 -11.82 -8.47 16.91
N ASP A 267 -11.58 -7.16 16.75
CA ASP A 267 -11.52 -6.51 15.43
C ASP A 267 -10.36 -7.04 14.57
N VAL A 268 -9.17 -7.21 15.15
CA VAL A 268 -7.99 -7.75 14.46
C VAL A 268 -8.26 -9.17 13.95
N ARG A 269 -8.85 -10.02 14.81
CA ARG A 269 -9.25 -11.38 14.43
C ARG A 269 -10.30 -11.36 13.33
N ALA A 270 -11.39 -10.62 13.52
CA ALA A 270 -12.46 -10.54 12.52
C ALA A 270 -11.93 -10.08 11.16
N GLY A 271 -11.05 -9.08 11.12
CA GLY A 271 -10.38 -8.66 9.89
C GLY A 271 -9.58 -9.78 9.24
N ALA A 272 -8.78 -10.53 10.02
CA ALA A 272 -7.98 -11.62 9.50
C ALA A 272 -8.82 -12.77 8.92
N TYR A 273 -9.91 -13.15 9.59
CA TYR A 273 -10.83 -14.17 9.06
C TYR A 273 -11.54 -13.66 7.80
N LEU A 274 -11.98 -12.41 7.75
CA LEU A 274 -12.60 -11.84 6.55
C LEU A 274 -11.64 -11.83 5.36
N PHE A 275 -10.36 -11.49 5.56
CA PHE A 275 -9.38 -11.52 4.48
C PHE A 275 -9.20 -12.93 3.92
N ARG A 276 -9.22 -13.97 4.76
CA ARG A 276 -9.24 -15.37 4.30
C ARG A 276 -10.48 -15.70 3.46
N VAL A 277 -11.67 -15.22 3.86
CA VAL A 277 -12.90 -15.39 3.06
C VAL A 277 -12.76 -14.71 1.70
N ARG A 278 -12.30 -13.46 1.66
CA ARG A 278 -12.08 -12.72 0.42
C ARG A 278 -11.09 -13.43 -0.50
N ASP A 279 -9.95 -13.86 0.04
CA ASP A 279 -8.89 -14.46 -0.75
C ASP A 279 -9.33 -15.82 -1.30
N ALA A 280 -10.07 -16.61 -0.52
CA ALA A 280 -10.71 -17.84 -0.99
C ALA A 280 -11.77 -17.58 -2.07
N ALA A 281 -12.55 -16.50 -1.96
CA ALA A 281 -13.52 -16.12 -2.99
C ALA A 281 -12.85 -15.72 -4.31
N ASN A 282 -11.72 -15.01 -4.24
CA ASN A 282 -10.90 -14.73 -5.42
C ASN A 282 -10.33 -16.03 -6.03
N ALA A 283 -9.88 -16.97 -5.21
CA ALA A 283 -9.39 -18.27 -5.70
C ALA A 283 -10.48 -19.08 -6.44
N VAL A 284 -11.74 -19.02 -5.99
CA VAL A 284 -12.88 -19.60 -6.74
C VAL A 284 -13.00 -18.97 -8.13
N LEU A 285 -12.97 -17.64 -8.21
CA LEU A 285 -13.10 -16.93 -9.50
C LEU A 285 -11.88 -17.16 -10.41
N ASP A 286 -10.67 -17.22 -9.85
CA ASP A 286 -9.45 -17.57 -10.58
C ASP A 286 -9.53 -18.98 -11.16
N CYS A 287 -10.03 -19.95 -10.39
CA CYS A 287 -10.28 -21.31 -10.87
C CYS A 287 -11.27 -21.33 -12.04
N VAL A 288 -12.39 -20.60 -11.93
CA VAL A 288 -13.40 -20.50 -12.99
C VAL A 288 -12.82 -19.85 -14.25
N GLU A 289 -12.02 -18.79 -14.11
CA GLU A 289 -11.32 -18.16 -15.24
C GLU A 289 -10.36 -19.15 -15.94
N GLY A 290 -9.58 -19.92 -15.18
CA GLY A 290 -8.70 -20.94 -15.73
C GLY A 290 -9.46 -22.04 -16.49
N ILE A 291 -10.62 -22.46 -15.99
CA ILE A 291 -11.48 -23.46 -16.68
C ILE A 291 -12.06 -22.90 -17.98
N LEU A 292 -12.49 -21.64 -17.99
CA LEU A 292 -13.00 -21.00 -19.21
C LEU A 292 -11.89 -20.88 -20.27
N ALA A 293 -10.64 -20.68 -19.87
CA ALA A 293 -9.51 -20.56 -20.79
C ALA A 293 -9.19 -21.85 -21.55
N THR A 294 -9.43 -23.01 -20.93
CA THR A 294 -9.17 -24.32 -21.55
C THR A 294 -10.29 -24.80 -22.46
N ARG A 295 -11.45 -24.14 -22.45
CA ARG A 295 -12.63 -24.52 -23.24
C ARG A 295 -12.57 -23.97 -24.66
N GLN A 296 -12.15 -24.80 -25.61
CA GLN A 296 -12.16 -24.48 -27.04
C GLN A 296 -13.59 -24.17 -27.55
N GLY A 297 -13.88 -22.90 -27.82
CA GLY A 297 -15.12 -22.44 -28.46
C GLY A 297 -16.35 -22.34 -27.55
N LYS A 298 -16.27 -22.73 -26.26
CA LYS A 298 -17.37 -22.55 -25.29
C LYS A 298 -17.04 -21.40 -24.33
N THR A 299 -17.74 -20.29 -24.49
CA THR A 299 -17.58 -19.06 -23.68
C THR A 299 -18.38 -19.06 -22.38
N ARG A 300 -19.02 -20.19 -22.01
CA ARG A 300 -19.92 -20.29 -20.85
C ARG A 300 -19.62 -21.51 -19.99
N LEU A 301 -19.60 -21.31 -18.68
CA LEU A 301 -19.67 -22.37 -17.66
C LEU A 301 -21.08 -22.39 -17.06
N PRO A 302 -21.93 -23.39 -17.37
CA PRO A 302 -23.26 -23.51 -16.77
C PRO A 302 -23.21 -23.70 -15.26
N LEU A 303 -24.21 -23.16 -14.55
CA LEU A 303 -24.39 -23.28 -13.10
C LEU A 303 -25.60 -24.15 -12.71
N ASP A 304 -26.36 -24.64 -13.70
CA ASP A 304 -27.57 -25.45 -13.59
C ASP A 304 -27.29 -26.95 -13.49
N GLY A 305 -26.02 -27.35 -13.44
CA GLY A 305 -25.58 -28.74 -13.34
C GLY A 305 -24.42 -28.91 -12.35
N PRO A 306 -23.84 -30.13 -12.26
CA PRO A 306 -22.71 -30.38 -11.39
C PRO A 306 -21.53 -29.48 -11.78
N LEU A 307 -20.99 -28.76 -10.79
CA LEU A 307 -19.84 -27.90 -10.99
C LEU A 307 -18.57 -28.73 -11.23
N HIS A 308 -17.57 -28.10 -11.85
CA HIS A 308 -16.26 -28.69 -12.00
C HIS A 308 -15.65 -29.02 -10.63
N GLN A 309 -15.01 -30.18 -10.49
CA GLN A 309 -14.50 -30.67 -9.21
C GLN A 309 -13.58 -29.64 -8.53
N ASP A 310 -12.67 -29.01 -9.27
CA ASP A 310 -11.77 -28.00 -8.73
C ASP A 310 -12.51 -26.78 -8.17
N VAL A 311 -13.61 -26.36 -8.82
CA VAL A 311 -14.45 -25.25 -8.34
C VAL A 311 -15.14 -25.66 -7.04
N ALA A 312 -15.67 -26.89 -6.96
CA ALA A 312 -16.30 -27.40 -5.75
C ALA A 312 -15.31 -27.48 -4.56
N VAL A 313 -14.05 -27.84 -4.80
CA VAL A 313 -12.99 -27.84 -3.76
C VAL A 313 -12.76 -26.42 -3.22
N HIS A 314 -12.62 -25.44 -4.10
CA HIS A 314 -12.43 -24.04 -3.67
C HIS A 314 -13.68 -23.45 -2.99
N LEU A 315 -14.88 -23.81 -3.44
CA LEU A 315 -16.13 -23.41 -2.80
C LEU A 315 -16.27 -24.00 -1.38
N ALA A 316 -15.89 -25.27 -1.18
CA ALA A 316 -15.88 -25.87 0.15
C ALA A 316 -14.89 -25.18 1.10
N GLN A 317 -13.69 -24.80 0.61
CA GLN A 317 -12.73 -24.01 1.38
C GLN A 317 -13.29 -22.62 1.74
N LEU A 318 -13.90 -21.92 0.77
CA LEU A 318 -14.55 -20.63 0.99
C LEU A 318 -15.65 -20.72 2.06
N ALA A 319 -16.54 -21.71 1.95
CA ALA A 319 -17.61 -21.93 2.92
C ALA A 319 -17.05 -22.19 4.35
N GLY A 320 -15.97 -22.97 4.45
CA GLY A 320 -15.27 -23.20 5.72
C GLY A 320 -14.74 -21.91 6.35
N HIS A 321 -14.10 -21.05 5.57
CA HIS A 321 -13.63 -19.74 6.05
C HIS A 321 -14.78 -18.81 6.42
N ALA A 322 -15.86 -18.80 5.62
CA ALA A 322 -17.02 -17.96 5.87
C ALA A 322 -17.73 -18.33 7.18
N ARG A 323 -17.94 -19.63 7.43
CA ARG A 323 -18.48 -20.14 8.69
C ARG A 323 -17.59 -19.77 9.88
N ALA A 324 -16.28 -19.87 9.71
CA ALA A 324 -15.33 -19.53 10.77
C ALA A 324 -15.36 -18.03 11.10
N PHE A 325 -15.53 -17.15 10.12
CA PHE A 325 -15.76 -15.71 10.35
C PHE A 325 -17.08 -15.48 11.09
N LEU A 326 -18.19 -16.06 10.63
CA LEU A 326 -19.51 -15.89 11.25
C LEU A 326 -19.54 -16.39 12.70
N ALA A 327 -18.82 -17.47 13.00
CA ALA A 327 -18.68 -18.01 14.35
C ALA A 327 -17.97 -17.05 15.33
N LEU A 328 -17.25 -16.04 14.84
CA LEU A 328 -16.69 -15.00 15.72
C LEU A 328 -17.78 -14.12 16.35
N GLY A 329 -18.96 -13.99 15.73
CA GLY A 329 -20.04 -13.14 16.24
C GLY A 329 -19.76 -11.63 16.13
N HIS A 330 -18.94 -11.21 15.16
CA HIS A 330 -18.59 -9.80 14.97
C HIS A 330 -19.77 -8.98 14.41
N GLY A 331 -19.93 -7.73 14.87
CA GLY A 331 -21.05 -6.86 14.52
C GLY A 331 -20.96 -6.10 13.19
N ASP A 332 -20.17 -6.55 12.20
CA ASP A 332 -20.08 -5.86 10.90
C ASP A 332 -21.06 -6.44 9.90
N ASP A 333 -22.13 -5.70 9.61
CA ASP A 333 -23.24 -6.17 8.76
C ASP A 333 -22.81 -6.53 7.34
N GLU A 334 -21.88 -5.78 6.77
CA GLU A 334 -21.46 -5.96 5.37
C GLU A 334 -20.56 -7.20 5.24
N ALA A 335 -19.63 -7.39 6.18
CA ALA A 335 -18.85 -8.61 6.28
C ALA A 335 -19.73 -9.83 6.54
N ASN A 336 -20.68 -9.73 7.48
CA ASN A 336 -21.63 -10.79 7.80
C ASN A 336 -22.51 -11.16 6.60
N ARG A 337 -22.99 -10.17 5.84
CA ARG A 337 -23.78 -10.42 4.63
C ARG A 337 -22.96 -11.20 3.60
N PHE A 338 -21.75 -10.75 3.32
CA PHE A 338 -20.87 -11.41 2.36
C PHE A 338 -20.52 -12.84 2.78
N SER A 339 -20.17 -13.06 4.05
CA SER A 339 -19.86 -14.41 4.55
C SER A 339 -21.08 -15.34 4.50
N ARG A 340 -22.30 -14.86 4.78
CA ARG A 340 -23.52 -15.69 4.65
C ARG A 340 -23.78 -16.11 3.20
N GLU A 341 -23.56 -15.21 2.25
CA GLU A 341 -23.68 -15.54 0.83
C GLU A 341 -22.61 -16.56 0.39
N CYS A 342 -21.44 -16.56 1.03
CA CYS A 342 -20.37 -17.54 0.79
C CYS A 342 -20.60 -18.91 1.46
N GLU A 343 -21.52 -18.99 2.42
CA GLU A 343 -21.97 -20.24 3.06
C GLU A 343 -23.26 -20.80 2.42
N ALA A 344 -23.77 -20.15 1.38
CA ALA A 344 -24.90 -20.67 0.62
C ALA A 344 -24.50 -21.96 -0.16
N GLY A 345 -25.45 -22.56 -0.86
CA GLY A 345 -25.15 -23.69 -1.75
C GLY A 345 -24.18 -23.27 -2.87
N ASP A 346 -23.33 -24.21 -3.31
CA ASP A 346 -22.24 -23.96 -4.27
C ASP A 346 -22.64 -23.09 -5.48
N ALA A 347 -23.76 -23.41 -6.12
CA ALA A 347 -24.26 -22.66 -7.27
C ALA A 347 -24.68 -21.22 -6.89
N ASP A 348 -25.31 -21.03 -5.73
CA ASP A 348 -25.74 -19.72 -5.25
C ASP A 348 -24.57 -18.85 -4.81
N THR A 349 -23.59 -19.45 -4.14
CA THR A 349 -22.32 -18.80 -3.80
C THR A 349 -21.63 -18.32 -5.08
N LEU A 350 -21.50 -19.19 -6.09
CA LEU A 350 -20.87 -18.81 -7.35
C LEU A 350 -21.64 -17.72 -8.10
N ARG A 351 -22.98 -17.76 -8.12
CA ARG A 351 -23.81 -16.66 -8.65
C ARG A 351 -23.54 -15.35 -7.92
N ALA A 352 -23.46 -15.38 -6.58
CA ALA A 352 -23.20 -14.19 -5.77
C ALA A 352 -21.81 -13.58 -6.03
N LEU A 353 -20.79 -14.42 -6.24
CA LEU A 353 -19.44 -13.97 -6.61
C LEU A 353 -19.40 -13.37 -8.01
N LEU A 354 -20.03 -14.02 -9.00
CA LEU A 354 -20.06 -13.53 -10.39
C LEU A 354 -20.79 -12.18 -10.53
N ARG A 355 -21.86 -11.96 -9.76
CA ARG A 355 -22.58 -10.67 -9.70
C ARG A 355 -21.71 -9.54 -9.15
N ARG A 356 -20.74 -9.86 -8.29
CA ARG A 356 -19.83 -8.88 -7.68
C ARG A 356 -18.57 -8.63 -8.48
N ASP A 357 -18.09 -9.62 -9.24
CA ASP A 357 -16.97 -9.43 -10.15
C ASP A 357 -17.41 -8.51 -11.29
N ASP A 358 -18.38 -8.95 -12.11
CA ASP A 358 -18.92 -8.31 -13.33
C ASP A 358 -17.88 -7.76 -14.35
N HIS A 359 -16.60 -7.92 -14.06
CA HIS A 359 -15.51 -7.24 -14.71
C HIS A 359 -14.56 -8.21 -15.39
N VAL A 360 -14.06 -9.18 -14.64
CA VAL A 360 -13.25 -10.28 -15.18
C VAL A 360 -14.15 -11.44 -15.59
N LEU A 361 -15.08 -11.82 -14.72
CA LEU A 361 -16.13 -12.80 -14.99
C LEU A 361 -17.51 -12.19 -14.78
N ARG A 362 -18.48 -12.63 -15.58
CA ARG A 362 -19.88 -12.15 -15.54
C ARG A 362 -20.85 -13.31 -15.40
N LEU A 363 -21.98 -13.02 -14.78
CA LEU A 363 -23.14 -13.93 -14.76
C LEU A 363 -24.08 -13.58 -15.92
N LEU A 364 -24.19 -14.47 -16.91
CA LEU A 364 -25.10 -14.33 -18.05
C LEU A 364 -25.75 -15.68 -18.37
N ASP A 365 -27.06 -15.68 -18.57
CA ASP A 365 -27.89 -16.87 -18.83
C ASP A 365 -27.61 -18.01 -17.83
N ASP A 366 -27.56 -17.68 -16.53
CA ASP A 366 -27.20 -18.60 -15.45
C ASP A 366 -25.88 -19.38 -15.66
N GLY A 367 -24.89 -18.71 -16.25
CA GLY A 367 -23.55 -19.25 -16.42
C GLY A 367 -22.46 -18.20 -16.25
N ALA A 368 -21.26 -18.64 -15.88
CA ALA A 368 -20.08 -17.79 -15.86
C ALA A 368 -19.57 -17.56 -17.28
N GLN A 369 -19.31 -16.31 -17.65
CA GLN A 369 -18.78 -15.92 -18.96
C GLN A 369 -17.62 -14.91 -18.82
N PRO A 370 -16.72 -14.83 -19.82
CA PRO A 370 -15.68 -13.79 -19.89
C PRO A 370 -16.27 -12.37 -19.83
N GLY A 371 -15.73 -11.54 -18.93
CA GLY A 371 -15.96 -10.10 -18.89
C GLY A 371 -14.92 -9.30 -19.70
N PRO A 372 -15.02 -7.96 -19.73
CA PRO A 372 -14.12 -7.09 -20.50
C PRO A 372 -12.66 -7.13 -20.06
N ALA A 373 -12.40 -7.48 -18.80
CA ALA A 373 -11.05 -7.61 -18.24
C ALA A 373 -10.56 -9.07 -18.22
N TYR A 374 -11.30 -10.00 -18.83
CA TYR A 374 -10.93 -11.41 -18.91
C TYR A 374 -9.66 -11.60 -19.72
N THR A 375 -8.76 -12.44 -19.21
CA THR A 375 -7.52 -12.79 -19.92
C THR A 375 -7.33 -14.30 -20.08
N GLY A 376 -8.10 -15.10 -19.35
CA GLY A 376 -7.94 -16.55 -19.27
C GLY A 376 -6.69 -16.98 -18.49
N HIS A 377 -5.91 -16.05 -17.97
CA HIS A 377 -4.68 -16.32 -17.24
C HIS A 377 -4.80 -15.66 -15.87
N PRO A 378 -5.38 -16.33 -14.86
CA PRO A 378 -5.40 -15.84 -13.47
C PRO A 378 -4.04 -15.22 -13.09
N PRO A 379 -4.01 -14.06 -12.42
CA PRO A 379 -2.73 -13.48 -12.03
C PRO A 379 -2.03 -14.46 -11.08
N ALA A 380 -0.72 -14.69 -11.28
CA ALA A 380 0.05 -15.65 -10.47
C ALA A 380 0.08 -15.33 -8.97
N LEU A 381 -0.35 -14.12 -8.58
CA LEU A 381 -0.57 -13.65 -7.23
C LEU A 381 -1.86 -12.82 -7.22
N SER A 382 -2.66 -12.90 -6.16
CA SER A 382 -3.86 -12.08 -5.95
C SER A 382 -3.48 -10.58 -5.94
N GLN A 383 -3.39 -9.99 -7.11
CA GLN A 383 -3.18 -8.56 -7.27
C GLN A 383 -4.51 -7.87 -7.10
N ASP A 384 -5.01 -7.73 -5.86
CA ASP A 384 -5.96 -6.65 -5.63
C ASP A 384 -6.08 -6.13 -4.20
N ASN A 385 -6.01 -4.80 -4.09
CA ASN A 385 -7.12 -3.96 -3.65
C ASN A 385 -6.74 -2.50 -3.94
N GLY A 386 -7.70 -1.58 -3.89
CA GLY A 386 -7.52 -0.13 -4.16
C GLY A 386 -6.52 0.64 -3.28
N ASP A 387 -5.59 -0.05 -2.58
CA ASP A 387 -4.32 0.50 -2.14
C ASP A 387 -3.20 -0.05 -3.04
N PRO A 388 -2.45 0.81 -3.74
CA PRO A 388 -1.67 0.40 -4.89
C PRO A 388 -0.38 -0.30 -4.47
N GLN A 389 -0.25 -1.57 -4.87
CA GLN A 389 0.85 -2.48 -4.55
C GLN A 389 1.03 -2.65 -3.04
N GLU A 390 0.59 -3.81 -2.52
CA GLU A 390 1.49 -4.51 -1.61
C GLU A 390 2.85 -4.50 -2.30
N GLU A 391 3.80 -3.79 -1.72
CA GLU A 391 5.18 -3.83 -2.13
C GLU A 391 5.60 -5.30 -2.06
N THR A 392 5.53 -5.95 -3.21
CA THR A 392 5.63 -7.40 -3.36
C THR A 392 6.91 -7.86 -2.68
N GLY A 393 6.78 -8.75 -1.70
CA GLY A 393 7.92 -9.26 -0.93
C GLY A 393 8.16 -8.60 0.43
N LEU A 394 7.41 -7.56 0.85
CA LEU A 394 7.54 -7.02 2.21
C LEU A 394 7.26 -8.06 3.29
N GLY A 395 6.37 -9.01 3.02
CA GLY A 395 6.09 -10.12 3.93
C GLY A 395 7.33 -10.95 4.28
N ALA A 396 8.33 -11.00 3.40
CA ALA A 396 9.58 -11.74 3.65
C ALA A 396 10.40 -11.17 4.83
N TYR A 397 10.18 -9.91 5.21
CA TYR A 397 10.87 -9.28 6.33
C TYR A 397 10.13 -9.43 7.67
N VAL A 398 8.91 -9.98 7.64
CA VAL A 398 8.05 -10.16 8.81
C VAL A 398 8.02 -11.62 9.20
N THR A 399 8.56 -11.93 10.38
CA THR A 399 8.78 -13.31 10.83
C THR A 399 7.80 -13.76 11.91
N SER A 400 7.25 -12.82 12.67
CA SER A 400 6.51 -13.12 13.91
C SER A 400 5.04 -12.74 13.84
N LEU A 401 4.61 -12.00 12.82
CA LEU A 401 3.23 -11.55 12.72
C LEU A 401 2.32 -12.73 12.31
N PRO A 402 1.14 -12.89 12.93
CA PRO A 402 0.24 -13.98 12.60
C PRO A 402 -0.31 -13.93 11.16
N ASP A 403 -0.51 -15.09 10.56
CA ASP A 403 -1.01 -15.21 9.19
C ASP A 403 -2.42 -14.65 9.01
N GLY A 404 -2.60 -13.89 7.92
CA GLY A 404 -3.86 -13.26 7.56
C GLY A 404 -4.13 -11.94 8.28
N CYS A 405 -3.20 -11.44 9.12
CA CYS A 405 -3.35 -10.11 9.72
C CYS A 405 -3.45 -8.99 8.66
N SER A 406 -4.06 -7.88 9.07
CA SER A 406 -4.08 -6.65 8.27
C SER A 406 -2.68 -6.26 7.81
N TYR A 407 -2.58 -5.81 6.55
CA TYR A 407 -1.34 -5.23 6.03
C TYR A 407 -0.86 -4.03 6.87
N ARG A 408 -1.76 -3.34 7.59
CA ARG A 408 -1.34 -2.22 8.45
C ARG A 408 -0.57 -2.67 9.68
N LEU A 409 -0.87 -3.84 10.23
CA LEU A 409 -0.05 -4.45 11.28
C LEU A 409 1.32 -4.86 10.75
N ARG A 410 1.38 -5.42 9.53
CA ARG A 410 2.64 -5.68 8.83
C ARG A 410 3.45 -4.38 8.66
N ASN A 411 2.80 -3.32 8.20
CA ASN A 411 3.45 -2.03 8.01
C ASN A 411 3.94 -1.41 9.33
N LEU A 412 3.14 -1.51 10.41
CA LEU A 412 3.53 -1.05 11.74
C LEU A 412 4.73 -1.84 12.28
N TYR A 413 4.77 -3.16 12.05
CA TYR A 413 5.89 -4.02 12.40
C TYR A 413 7.18 -3.57 11.69
N LEU A 414 7.11 -3.33 10.39
CA LEU A 414 8.26 -2.84 9.60
C LEU A 414 8.68 -1.43 10.04
N LEU A 415 7.73 -0.56 10.34
CA LEU A 415 7.99 0.80 10.81
C LEU A 415 8.69 0.77 12.17
N HIS A 416 8.26 -0.12 13.07
CA HIS A 416 8.94 -0.35 14.34
C HIS A 416 10.39 -0.79 14.12
N MET A 417 10.64 -1.73 13.19
CA MET A 417 12.00 -2.13 12.85
C MET A 417 12.83 -0.97 12.29
N ASP A 418 12.24 -0.12 11.45
CA ASP A 418 12.94 1.02 10.84
C ASP A 418 13.35 2.06 11.88
N VAL A 419 12.43 2.43 12.77
CA VAL A 419 12.65 3.39 13.86
C VAL A 419 13.78 2.92 14.80
N HIS A 420 13.95 1.61 14.95
CA HIS A 420 15.01 1.00 15.77
C HIS A 420 16.26 0.58 14.96
N GLY A 421 16.37 0.95 13.67
CA GLY A 421 17.54 0.67 12.85
C GLY A 421 17.72 -0.80 12.44
N LEU A 422 16.69 -1.63 12.61
CA LEU A 422 16.71 -3.06 12.33
C LEU A 422 16.32 -3.40 10.89
N LEU A 423 15.57 -2.52 10.21
CA LEU A 423 15.02 -2.80 8.88
C LEU A 423 16.07 -2.83 7.77
N GLY A 424 16.94 -1.82 7.70
CA GLY A 424 18.00 -1.72 6.68
C GLY A 424 18.87 -2.97 6.58
N PRO A 425 19.46 -3.45 7.69
CA PRO A 425 20.25 -4.69 7.70
C PRO A 425 19.48 -5.92 7.18
N LYS A 426 18.18 -6.04 7.47
CA LYS A 426 17.36 -7.17 6.97
C LYS A 426 17.15 -7.12 5.45
N ILE A 427 16.90 -5.93 4.91
CA ILE A 427 16.77 -5.72 3.46
C ILE A 427 18.10 -6.04 2.77
N ASP A 428 19.21 -5.54 3.31
CA ASP A 428 20.54 -5.79 2.76
C ASP A 428 20.93 -7.27 2.77
N ALA A 429 20.64 -7.99 3.86
CA ALA A 429 20.89 -9.42 3.96
C ALA A 429 20.08 -10.25 2.96
N SER A 430 18.79 -9.94 2.79
CA SER A 430 17.92 -10.61 1.80
C SER A 430 18.44 -10.41 0.37
N ARG A 431 18.93 -9.21 0.06
CA ARG A 431 19.54 -8.92 -1.25
C ARG A 431 20.80 -9.75 -1.51
N ILE A 432 21.67 -9.90 -0.51
CA ILE A 432 22.89 -10.71 -0.62
C ILE A 432 22.52 -12.19 -0.85
N ALA A 433 21.56 -12.72 -0.08
CA ALA A 433 21.10 -14.10 -0.22
C ALA A 433 20.48 -14.37 -1.60
N GLY A 434 19.68 -13.43 -2.12
CA GLY A 434 19.10 -13.53 -3.47
C GLY A 434 20.12 -13.48 -4.60
N ALA A 435 21.20 -12.70 -4.46
CA ALA A 435 22.27 -12.63 -5.46
C ALA A 435 23.12 -13.92 -5.52
N GLY A 436 23.31 -14.60 -4.37
CA GLY A 436 24.05 -15.86 -4.29
C GLY A 436 23.28 -17.10 -4.79
N ALA A 437 21.95 -17.04 -4.88
CA ALA A 437 21.13 -18.13 -5.41
C ALA A 437 20.97 -18.09 -6.95
N SER A 438 21.45 -17.02 -7.59
CA SER A 438 21.39 -16.79 -9.04
C SER A 438 22.75 -16.94 -9.76
N ALA A 439 23.79 -17.34 -9.03
CA ALA A 439 25.12 -17.69 -9.54
C ALA A 439 25.34 -19.19 -9.36
#